data_AF-A0A553DW05-F1
#
_entry.id   AF-A0A553DW05-F1
#
_cell.length_a   1.000
_cell.length_b   1.000
_cell.length_c   1.000
_cell.angle_alpha   90.00
_cell.angle_beta   90.00
_cell.angle_gamma   90.00
#
_symmetry.space_group_name_H-M   'P 1'
#
loop_
_entity.id
_entity.type
_entity.pdbx_description
1 polymer ?
#
loop_
_entity_poly.entity_id
_entity_poly.type
_entity_poly.pdbx_seq_one_letter_code
_entity_poly.pdbx_strand_id
1 'polypeptide(L)' 'MKLGDAIIAATAIVRNLKLITNNTKDFVNIKNLKVIDPHNL' A
#
# COMPACT_ATOMS: atom_id res chain seq x y z
N MET A 1 -6.65 -9.07 1.74
CA MET A 1 -6.81 -8.09 0.65
C MET A 1 -8.24 -8.10 0.12
N LYS A 2 -8.95 -6.99 0.27
CA LYS A 2 -10.32 -6.76 -0.23
C LYS A 2 -10.28 -5.96 -1.55
N LEU A 3 -11.42 -5.84 -2.24
CA LEU A 3 -11.51 -5.09 -3.51
C LEU A 3 -11.04 -3.63 -3.36
N GLY A 4 -11.40 -2.96 -2.26
CA GLY A 4 -10.96 -1.59 -2.00
C GLY A 4 -9.43 -1.47 -1.85
N ASP A 5 -8.80 -2.43 -1.18
CA ASP A 5 -7.34 -2.46 -0.99
C ASP A 5 -6.62 -2.55 -2.34
N ALA A 6 -7.15 -3.36 -3.26
CA ALA A 6 -6.61 -3.50 -4.61
C ALA A 6 -6.67 -2.18 -5.41
N ILE A 7 -7.79 -1.45 -5.31
CA ILE A 7 -7.96 -0.16 -5.99
C ILE A 7 -7.00 0.88 -5.43
N ILE A 8 -6.83 0.93 -4.10
CA ILE A 8 -5.90 1.85 -3.43
C ILE A 8 -4.45 1.54 -3.84
N ALA A 9 -4.05 0.26 -3.80
CA ALA A 9 -2.72 -0.17 -4.22
C ALA A 9 -2.44 0.17 -5.69
N ALA A 10 -3.37 -0.11 -6.59
CA ALA A 10 -3.25 0.21 -8.00
C ALA A 10 -3.11 1.73 -8.23
N THR A 11 -3.91 2.53 -7.53
CA THR A 11 -3.83 4.00 -7.60
C THR A 11 -2.47 4.51 -7.13
N ALA A 12 -1.96 3.97 -6.03
CA ALA A 12 -0.64 4.35 -5.50
C ALA A 12 0.50 3.99 -6.47
N ILE A 13 0.44 2.82 -7.12
CA ILE A 13 1.41 2.40 -8.13
C ILE A 13 1.36 3.32 -9.35
N VAL A 14 0.18 3.53 -9.93
CA VAL A 14 0.02 4.34 -11.16
C VAL A 14 0.44 5.79 -10.94
N ARG A 15 0.20 6.35 -9.76
CA ARG A 15 0.58 7.72 -9.41
C ARG A 15 1.96 7.84 -8.74
N ASN A 16 2.71 6.74 -8.62
CA ASN A 16 4.01 6.67 -7.95
C ASN A 16 3.99 7.26 -6.51
N LEU A 17 2.90 7.01 -5.79
CA LEU A 17 2.69 7.44 -4.41
C LEU A 17 3.18 6.39 -3.41
N LYS A 18 3.45 6.82 -2.17
CA LYS A 18 3.71 5.92 -1.05
C LYS A 18 2.40 5.70 -0.28
N LEU A 19 2.05 4.45 -0.05
CA LEU A 19 0.86 4.06 0.72
C LEU A 19 1.22 4.04 2.20
N ILE A 20 0.63 4.93 2.99
CA ILE A 20 0.76 4.93 4.45
C ILE A 20 -0.41 4.14 5.03
N THR A 21 -0.13 3.08 5.78
CA THR A 21 -1.18 2.25 6.40
C THR A 21 -0.64 1.50 7.60
N ASN A 22 -1.49 1.26 8.60
CA ASN A 22 -1.20 0.37 9.73
C ASN A 22 -1.37 -1.12 9.35
N ASN A 23 -1.96 -1.42 8.19
CA ASN A 23 -2.18 -2.78 7.72
C ASN A 23 -1.13 -3.19 6.67
N THR A 24 0.15 -3.00 6.98
CA THR A 24 1.26 -3.25 6.04
C THR A 24 1.32 -4.69 5.53
N LYS A 25 0.86 -5.66 6.34
CA LYS A 25 0.87 -7.10 6.01
C LYS A 25 0.06 -7.45 4.76
N ASP A 26 -1.05 -6.76 4.51
CA ASP A 26 -1.88 -7.00 3.32
C ASP A 26 -1.24 -6.44 2.03
N PHE A 27 -0.34 -5.46 2.15
CA PHE A 27 0.25 -4.75 1.02
C PHE A 27 1.72 -5.10 0.76
N VAL A 28 2.39 -5.79 1.68
CA VAL A 28 3.82 -6.13 1.60
C VAL A 28 4.16 -7.03 0.39
N ASN A 29 3.21 -7.85 -0.05
CA ASN A 29 3.41 -8.77 -1.17
C ASN A 29 3.18 -8.14 -2.55
N ILE A 30 2.77 -6.87 -2.60
CA ILE A 30 2.47 -6.17 -3.85
C ILE A 30 3.77 -5.57 -4.39
N LYS A 31 4.29 -6.15 -5.47
CA LYS A 31 5.48 -5.64 -6.16
C LYS A 31 5.26 -4.19 -6.62
N ASN A 32 6.29 -3.36 -6.49
CA ASN A 32 6.31 -1.94 -6.86
C ASN A 32 5.41 -1.01 -6.03
N LEU A 33 4.75 -1.51 -4.98
CA LEU A 33 4.05 -0.66 -4.02
C LEU A 33 4.98 -0.25 -2.88
N LYS A 34 5.16 1.06 -2.67
CA LYS A 34 5.92 1.58 -1.53
C LYS A 34 4.98 1.75 -0.34
N VAL A 35 5.12 0.91 0.67
CA VAL A 35 4.29 0.95 1.88
C VAL A 35 5.10 1.55 3.03
N ILE A 36 4.50 2.45 3.80
CA ILE A 36 5.07 3.03 5.03
C ILE A 36 4.14 2.66 6.19
N ASP A 37 4.73 2.10 7.24
CA ASP A 37 4.05 1.92 8.52
C ASP A 37 4.19 3.21 9.35
N PRO A 38 3.09 3.91 9.67
CA PRO A 38 3.15 5.12 10.50
C PRO A 38 3.61 4.85 11.94
N HIS A 39 3.58 3.61 12.43
CA HIS A 39 4.09 3.27 13.76
C HIS A 39 5.62 3.12 13.82
N ASN A 40 6.26 2.98 12.66
CA ASN A 40 7.72 2.92 12.53
C ASN A 40 8.32 4.27 12.09
N LEU A 41 7.59 5.36 12.28
CA LEU A 41 8.03 6.72 11.93
C LEU A 41 8.67 7.44 13.12
#